data_AF-A0A9W8N8U4-F1
#
_entry.id   AF-A0A9W8N8U4-F1
#
_cell.length_a   1.000
_cell.length_b   1.000
_cell.length_c   1.000
_cell.angle_alpha   90.00
_cell.angle_beta   90.00
_cell.angle_gamma   90.00
#
_symmetry.space_group_name_H-M   'P 1'
#
loop_
_entity.id
_entity.type
_entity.pdbx_description
1 polymer ?
#
loop_
_entity_poly.entity_id
_entity_poly.type
_entity_poly.pdbx_seq_one_letter_code
_entity_poly.pdbx_strand_id
1 'polypeptide(L)'
;MLVAHGLADTLVRPQCGYDQLKQWSAIFNLTNTKNVTGSAVPEGSQYTQVVYGDGSELVGYFGQGVGHIAPPNEPVMLDFFGISS
;
A
#
# COMPACT_ATOMS: atom_id res chain seq x y z
N MET A 1 -3.60 1.91 -8.76
CA MET A 1 -2.88 2.80 -7.83
C MET A 1 -2.30 1.97 -6.69
N LEU A 2 -0.98 2.01 -6.51
CA LEU A 2 -0.28 1.40 -5.38
C LEU A 2 0.23 2.53 -4.48
N VAL A 3 -0.12 2.50 -3.19
CA VAL A 3 0.29 3.49 -2.20
C VAL A 3 1.16 2.83 -1.13
N ALA A 4 2.48 3.04 -1.16
CA ALA A 4 3.39 2.57 -0.12
C ALA A 4 3.83 3.74 0.76
N HIS A 5 3.65 3.62 2.08
CA HIS A 5 3.97 4.70 3.03
C HIS A 5 4.63 4.16 4.30
N GLY A 6 5.66 4.86 4.78
CA GLY A 6 6.32 4.54 6.03
C GLY A 6 5.62 5.14 7.25
N LEU A 7 5.32 4.34 8.28
CA LEU A 7 4.66 4.83 9.50
C LEU A 7 5.60 5.63 10.42
N ALA A 8 6.90 5.58 10.18
CA ALA A 8 7.90 6.43 10.83
C ALA A 8 8.31 7.64 9.97
N ASP A 9 7.63 7.93 8.85
CA ASP A 9 7.91 9.10 8.01
C ASP A 9 7.62 10.40 8.77
N THR A 10 8.66 11.24 8.91
CA THR A 10 8.56 12.54 9.58
C THR A 10 8.53 13.75 8.65
N LEU A 11 8.68 13.54 7.34
CA LEU A 11 8.60 14.59 6.33
C LEU A 11 7.20 14.62 5.69
N VAL A 12 6.78 13.49 5.10
CA VAL A 12 5.42 13.31 4.56
C VAL A 12 4.69 12.38 5.52
N ARG A 13 3.95 12.96 6.47
CA ARG A 13 3.39 12.22 7.60
C ARG A 13 2.46 11.08 7.14
N PRO A 14 2.35 9.98 7.90
CA PRO A 14 1.53 8.81 7.53
C PRO A 14 0.07 9.13 7.15
N GLN A 15 -0.49 10.20 7.72
CA GLN A 15 -1.83 10.68 7.37
C GLN A 15 -1.99 10.94 5.87
N CYS A 16 -0.95 11.44 5.20
CA CYS A 16 -0.96 11.68 3.76
C CYS A 16 -1.17 10.38 2.95
N GLY A 17 -0.53 9.27 3.34
CA GLY A 17 -0.75 7.97 2.70
C GLY A 17 -2.18 7.45 2.89
N TYR A 18 -2.74 7.61 4.09
CA TYR A 18 -4.14 7.26 4.34
C TYR A 18 -5.12 8.14 3.55
N ASP A 19 -4.84 9.44 3.42
CA ASP A 19 -5.68 10.35 2.64
C ASP A 19 -5.57 10.11 1.14
N GLN A 20 -4.40 9.68 0.65
CA GLN A 20 -4.24 9.23 -0.73
C GLN A 20 -5.10 7.98 -1.01
N LEU A 21 -5.13 7.00 -0.08
CA LEU A 21 -6.05 5.87 -0.22
C LEU A 21 -7.52 6.30 -0.27
N LYS A 22 -7.96 7.22 0.62
CA LYS A 22 -9.33 7.74 0.60
C LYS A 22 -9.66 8.45 -0.71
N GLN A 23 -8.72 9.23 -1.25
CA GLN A 23 -8.90 9.93 -2.51
C GLN A 23 -9.16 8.94 -3.66
N TRP A 24 -8.28 7.94 -3.82
CA TRP A 24 -8.41 7.00 -4.93
C TRP A 24 -9.56 6.01 -4.74
N SER A 25 -9.87 5.61 -3.51
CA SER A 25 -11.02 4.75 -3.25
C SER A 25 -12.34 5.46 -3.61
N ALA A 26 -12.44 6.77 -3.36
CA ALA A 26 -13.59 7.56 -3.77
C ALA A 26 -13.69 7.70 -5.30
N ILE A 27 -12.57 7.93 -6.00
CA ILE A 27 -12.54 8.05 -7.46
C ILE A 27 -12.94 6.74 -8.15
N PHE A 28 -12.44 5.60 -7.66
CA PHE A 28 -12.73 4.29 -8.23
C PHE A 28 -14.01 3.64 -7.66
N ASN A 29 -14.70 4.30 -6.73
CA ASN A 29 -15.86 3.75 -6.02
C ASN A 29 -15.57 2.37 -5.37
N LEU A 30 -14.41 2.26 -4.72
CA LEU A 30 -13.96 1.05 -4.03
C LEU A 30 -14.07 1.19 -2.52
N THR A 31 -14.27 0.06 -1.84
CA THR A 31 -14.22 -0.04 -0.38
C THR A 31 -13.06 -0.93 0.05
N ASN A 32 -12.56 -0.73 1.27
CA ASN A 32 -11.59 -1.65 1.86
C ASN A 32 -12.27 -2.99 2.12
N THR A 33 -11.77 -4.05 1.50
CA THR A 33 -12.32 -5.41 1.60
C THR A 33 -11.56 -6.28 2.57
N LYS A 34 -10.25 -6.07 2.73
CA LYS A 34 -9.41 -6.79 3.71
C LYS A 34 -8.10 -6.08 4.01
N ASN A 35 -7.58 -6.32 5.21
CA ASN A 35 -6.22 -5.96 5.60
C ASN A 35 -5.40 -7.23 5.85
N VAL A 36 -4.19 -7.30 5.32
CA VAL A 36 -3.24 -8.41 5.50
C VAL A 36 -2.02 -7.91 6.26
N THR A 37 -1.50 -8.71 7.19
CA THR A 37 -0.36 -8.36 8.04
C THR A 37 0.65 -9.51 8.13
N GLY A 38 1.87 -9.21 8.55
CA GLY A 38 2.89 -10.22 8.84
C GLY A 38 3.45 -10.88 7.58
N SER A 39 3.94 -12.12 7.69
CA SER A 39 4.68 -12.79 6.61
C SER A 39 3.89 -13.05 5.32
N ALA A 40 2.57 -12.83 5.33
CA ALA A 40 1.72 -12.95 4.15
C ALA A 40 1.71 -11.67 3.28
N VAL A 41 2.33 -10.58 3.72
CA VAL A 41 2.35 -9.31 2.99
C VAL A 41 3.51 -9.30 1.98
N PRO A 42 3.23 -9.17 0.66
CA PRO A 42 4.27 -9.20 -0.37
C PRO A 42 5.33 -8.11 -0.23
N GLU A 43 4.95 -6.94 0.28
CA GLU A 43 5.87 -5.79 0.49
C GLU A 43 6.88 -6.05 1.62
N GLY A 44 6.60 -7.02 2.51
CA GLY A 44 7.42 -7.36 3.66
C GLY A 44 6.59 -7.47 4.94
N SER A 45 7.09 -8.26 5.91
CA SER A 45 6.34 -8.60 7.13
C SER A 45 6.09 -7.42 8.08
N GLN A 46 6.86 -6.34 7.95
CA GLN A 46 6.67 -5.08 8.66
C GLN A 46 5.53 -4.23 8.10
N TYR A 47 4.98 -4.57 6.93
CA TYR A 47 3.89 -3.84 6.30
C TYR A 47 2.52 -4.41 6.68
N THR A 48 1.52 -3.53 6.69
CA THR A 48 0.11 -3.89 6.56
C THR A 48 -0.33 -3.59 5.14
N GLN A 49 -0.81 -4.61 4.42
CA GLN A 49 -1.46 -4.44 3.13
C GLN A 49 -2.95 -4.10 3.34
N VAL A 50 -3.42 -3.03 2.71
CA VAL A 50 -4.82 -2.59 2.72
C VAL A 50 -5.38 -2.79 1.31
N VAL A 51 -6.33 -3.71 1.15
CA VAL A 51 -6.85 -4.11 -0.17
C VAL A 51 -8.21 -3.46 -0.39
N TYR A 52 -8.35 -2.73 -1.50
CA TYR A 52 -9.62 -2.17 -1.94
C TYR A 52 -10.17 -2.95 -3.12
N GLY A 53 -11.47 -3.24 -3.12
CA GLY A 53 -12.07 -4.13 -4.12
C GLY A 53 -11.41 -5.51 -4.12
N ASP A 54 -10.92 -5.95 -5.28
CA ASP A 54 -10.13 -7.17 -5.43
C ASP A 54 -8.61 -6.96 -5.35
N GLY A 55 -8.16 -5.71 -5.21
CA GLY A 55 -6.74 -5.33 -5.15
C GLY A 55 -6.08 -5.05 -6.51
N SER A 56 -6.81 -5.15 -7.63
CA SER A 56 -6.28 -4.85 -8.97
C SER A 56 -6.14 -3.35 -9.24
N GLU A 57 -7.03 -2.52 -8.70
CA GLU A 57 -7.05 -1.08 -8.98
C GLU A 57 -6.48 -0.24 -7.83
N LEU A 58 -6.58 -0.69 -6.58
CA LEU A 58 -6.10 0.05 -5.41
C LEU A 58 -5.60 -0.86 -4.29
N VAL A 59 -4.35 -0.67 -3.90
CA VAL A 59 -3.71 -1.33 -2.76
C VAL A 59 -2.84 -0.34 -1.99
N GLY A 60 -2.85 -0.45 -0.67
CA GLY A 60 -1.97 0.29 0.23
C GLY A 60 -1.00 -0.63 0.97
N TYR A 61 0.22 -0.15 1.25
CA TYR A 61 1.21 -0.81 2.09
C TYR A 61 1.73 0.18 3.13
N PHE A 62 1.50 -0.09 4.42
CA PHE A 62 1.91 0.78 5.53
C PHE A 62 2.94 0.10 6.41
N GLY A 63 4.19 0.57 6.36
CA GLY A 63 5.35 -0.08 6.96
C GLY A 63 5.66 0.41 8.37
N GLN A 64 5.59 -0.48 9.37
CA GLN A 64 6.05 -0.16 10.72
C GLN A 64 7.57 0.03 10.75
N GLY A 65 8.03 1.12 11.37
CA GLY A 65 9.45 1.48 11.42
C GLY A 65 10.05 1.98 10.10
N VAL A 66 9.27 2.02 9.01
CA VAL A 66 9.70 2.54 7.71
C VAL A 66 9.58 4.06 7.72
N GLY A 67 10.66 4.77 7.35
CA GLY A 67 10.73 6.24 7.32
C GLY A 67 10.42 6.85 5.95
N HIS A 68 11.01 8.02 5.69
CA HIS A 68 11.00 8.64 4.36
C HIS A 68 12.20 8.13 3.55
N ILE A 69 12.04 7.32 2.50
CA ILE A 69 10.81 6.86 1.84
C ILE A 69 10.47 5.40 2.18
N ALA A 70 9.26 4.95 1.85
CA ALA A 70 9.01 3.53 1.63
C ALA A 70 9.80 3.11 0.36
N PRO A 71 10.80 2.21 0.46
CA PRO A 71 11.61 1.83 -0.70
C PRO A 71 10.76 1.12 -1.76
N PRO A 72 10.99 1.36 -3.05
CA PRO A 72 10.31 0.60 -4.11
C PRO A 72 10.61 -0.90 -4.00
N ASN A 73 9.58 -1.72 -4.16
CA ASN A 73 9.68 -3.18 -4.21
C ASN A 73 9.32 -3.67 -5.62
N GLU A 74 10.35 -3.98 -6.42
CA GLU A 74 10.19 -4.29 -7.85
C GLU A 74 9.25 -5.47 -8.11
N PRO A 75 9.40 -6.65 -7.48
CA PRO A 75 8.45 -7.75 -7.66
C PRO A 75 6.99 -7.35 -7.41
N VAL A 76 6.71 -6.64 -6.31
CA VAL A 76 5.34 -6.21 -5.98
C VAL A 76 4.78 -5.23 -7.02
N MET A 77 5.62 -4.31 -7.52
CA MET A 77 5.21 -3.37 -8.55
C MET A 77 4.93 -4.08 -9.89
N LEU A 78 5.80 -5.01 -10.30
CA LEU A 78 5.62 -5.77 -11.54
C LEU A 78 4.35 -6.64 -11.50
N ASP A 79 4.08 -7.28 -10.36
CA ASP A 79 2.84 -8.05 -10.14
C ASP A 79 1.61 -7.14 -10.20
N PHE A 80 1.65 -5.97 -9.53
CA PHE A 80 0.55 -5.00 -9.56
C PHE A 80 0.27 -4.47 -10.97
N PHE A 81 1.31 -4.29 -11.79
CA PHE A 81 1.18 -3.86 -13.19
C PHE A 81 0.81 -5.00 -14.15
N GLY A 82 0.71 -6.24 -13.68
CA GLY A 82 0.43 -7.40 -14.53
C GLY A 82 1.57 -7.73 -15.50
N ILE A 83 2.82 -7.42 -15.14
CA ILE A 83 4.01 -7.67 -15.96
C ILE A 83 4.66 -9.03 -15.63
N SER A 84 4.66 -9.42 -14.36
CA SER A 84 5.15 -10.73 -13.90
C SER A 84 3.99 -11.70 -13.62
N SER A 85 4.29 -13.01 -13.74
CA SER A 85 3.36 -14.13 -13.53
C SER A 85 4.01 -15.25 -12.73
#